data_AF-A0A1F4QVY3-F1
#
_entry.id   AF-A0A1F4QVY3-F1
#
_cell.length_a   1.000
_cell.length_b   1.000
_cell.length_c   1.000
_cell.angle_alpha   90.00
_cell.angle_beta   90.00
_cell.angle_gamma   90.00
#
_symmetry.space_group_name_H-M   'P 1'
#
loop_
_entity.id
_entity.type
_entity.pdbx_description
1 polymer ?
#
loop_
_entity_poly.entity_id
_entity_poly.type
_entity_poly.pdbx_seq_one_letter_code
_entity_poly.pdbx_strand_id
1 'polypeptide(L)'
;MGKSNSAENAKLQYESGQTLVPMAALTDSGDHKIFTAALSPWSGKNTFAPIVRPDGVVTGGAVVPTSGQNNKVDAAALTCYLIGVLTSVSAAAGTTLTRPATNVAKVSSITVNSAGVIAVVAGTDGATQEFSETRGAAGGPPFVPVGSIEVAQVRLITSAAAVVTAAEIFTVAGQHQERYDYPVWDESNVNGAVTFSAALSLAHTGSVAKKVYAQYYTPIFADVSLASDFAPPENSYSVSSTQIYGTTLGKTAASLGQGKFTAFLSDGVTDPLVGLKGEILWFKFFPDRYKTPYMLAQGKLGISRAFPVADNIKADCTISAAEVGKEVAA
;
A
#
# COMPACT_ATOMS: atom_id res chain seq x y z
N MET A 1 43.33 1.61 27.85
CA MET A 1 42.39 2.71 27.56
C MET A 1 41.00 2.12 27.59
N GLY A 2 40.22 2.38 28.65
CA GLY A 2 38.90 1.79 28.80
C GLY A 2 37.97 2.32 27.71
N LYS A 3 37.21 1.44 27.05
CA LYS A 3 36.12 1.86 26.16
C LYS A 3 35.15 2.70 27.00
N SER A 4 35.07 4.01 26.74
CA SER A 4 33.95 4.80 27.25
C SER A 4 32.69 4.29 26.54
N ASN A 5 31.69 3.86 27.30
CA ASN A 5 30.37 3.51 26.77
C ASN A 5 29.52 4.78 26.60
N SER A 6 30.11 5.85 26.05
CA SER A 6 29.46 7.15 25.86
C SER A 6 29.05 7.35 24.40
N ALA A 7 27.93 8.04 24.19
CA ALA A 7 27.45 8.46 22.88
C ALA A 7 28.07 9.81 22.44
N GLU A 8 29.32 10.08 22.84
CA GLU A 8 30.00 11.36 22.56
C GLU A 8 30.16 11.65 21.06
N ASN A 9 30.25 10.59 20.26
CA ASN A 9 30.36 10.65 18.80
C ASN A 9 29.00 10.48 18.10
N ALA A 10 27.89 10.64 18.83
CA ALA A 10 26.56 10.46 18.27
C ALA A 10 26.25 11.50 17.19
N LYS A 11 25.36 11.12 16.28
CA LYS A 11 24.88 11.98 15.19
C LYS A 11 23.38 11.83 15.05
N LEU A 12 22.67 12.95 15.04
CA LEU A 12 21.25 13.00 14.74
C LEU A 12 21.03 13.67 13.38
N GLN A 13 20.19 13.07 12.56
CA GLN A 13 19.74 13.64 11.30
C GLN A 13 18.22 13.75 11.28
N TYR A 14 17.71 14.69 10.49
CA TYR A 14 16.29 14.87 10.22
C TYR A 14 16.03 14.91 8.72
N GLU A 15 14.80 14.58 8.33
CA GLU A 15 14.32 14.74 6.96
C GLU A 15 14.24 16.23 6.60
N SER A 16 15.15 16.66 5.75
CA SER A 16 15.28 18.05 5.29
C SER A 16 14.69 18.28 3.91
N GLY A 17 14.51 17.21 3.13
CA GLY A 17 13.97 17.25 1.77
C GLY A 17 13.46 15.89 1.32
N GLN A 18 12.96 15.84 0.10
CA GLN A 18 12.30 14.67 -0.47
C GLN A 18 12.72 14.49 -1.93
N THR A 19 12.95 13.24 -2.35
CA THR A 19 13.13 12.89 -3.77
C THR A 19 11.90 12.13 -4.25
N LEU A 20 11.26 12.61 -5.32
CA LEU A 20 10.13 11.92 -5.95
C LEU A 20 10.60 10.63 -6.62
N VAL A 21 9.97 9.53 -6.28
CA VAL A 21 9.91 8.33 -7.12
C VAL A 21 8.58 8.36 -7.87
N PRO A 22 8.59 8.53 -9.21
CA PRO A 22 7.36 8.55 -10.00
C PRO A 22 6.62 7.21 -9.88
N MET A 23 5.35 7.19 -10.28
CA MET A 23 4.51 6.00 -10.26
C MET A 23 5.25 4.78 -10.85
N ALA A 24 5.54 3.80 -10.00
CA ALA A 24 6.31 2.62 -10.35
C ALA A 24 5.65 1.36 -9.79
N ALA A 25 5.87 0.22 -10.46
CA ALA A 25 5.36 -1.06 -10.00
C ALA A 25 6.06 -1.47 -8.70
N LEU A 26 5.29 -1.95 -7.74
CA LEU A 26 5.79 -2.60 -6.53
C LEU A 26 6.09 -4.08 -6.81
N THR A 27 6.99 -4.64 -6.03
CA THR A 27 7.38 -6.05 -6.07
C THR A 27 6.54 -6.84 -5.09
N ASP A 28 5.89 -7.90 -5.56
CA ASP A 28 5.18 -8.85 -4.72
C ASP A 28 6.17 -9.65 -3.86
N SER A 29 5.91 -9.75 -2.56
CA SER A 29 6.74 -10.53 -1.63
C SER A 29 6.56 -12.05 -1.76
N GLY A 30 5.59 -12.50 -2.56
CA GLY A 30 5.26 -13.90 -2.82
C GLY A 30 4.04 -14.40 -2.06
N ASP A 31 3.56 -13.65 -1.07
CA ASP A 31 2.30 -13.92 -0.35
C ASP A 31 1.08 -13.27 -1.03
N HIS A 32 1.30 -12.47 -2.08
CA HIS A 32 0.30 -11.69 -2.81
C HIS A 32 -0.48 -10.70 -1.94
N LYS A 33 0.06 -10.37 -0.76
CA LYS A 33 -0.54 -9.50 0.23
C LYS A 33 0.37 -8.31 0.53
N ILE A 34 1.68 -8.52 0.55
CA ILE A 34 2.68 -7.48 0.78
C ILE A 34 3.37 -7.16 -0.54
N PHE A 35 3.37 -5.88 -0.89
CA PHE A 35 4.03 -5.34 -2.07
C PHE A 35 5.04 -4.28 -1.64
N THR A 36 6.31 -4.47 -1.98
CA THR A 36 7.42 -3.62 -1.55
C THR A 36 7.93 -2.74 -2.69
N ALA A 37 8.23 -1.48 -2.41
CA ALA A 37 8.95 -0.62 -3.32
C ALA A 37 10.45 -0.94 -3.38
N ALA A 38 11.11 -0.43 -4.43
CA ALA A 38 12.55 -0.54 -4.58
C ALA A 38 13.34 0.29 -3.54
N LEU A 39 12.74 1.33 -2.97
CA LEU A 39 13.39 2.23 -2.01
C LEU A 39 12.52 2.42 -0.77
N SER A 40 13.17 2.44 0.38
CA SER A 40 12.61 2.74 1.70
C SER A 40 13.62 3.55 2.52
N PRO A 41 13.19 4.29 3.55
CA PRO A 41 11.79 4.56 3.92
C PRO A 41 11.10 5.56 2.97
N TRP A 42 9.77 5.66 3.04
CA TRP A 42 8.97 6.69 2.38
C TRP A 42 8.72 7.87 3.30
N SER A 43 8.73 9.09 2.77
CA SER A 43 8.35 10.30 3.50
C SER A 43 6.89 10.23 3.95
N GLY A 44 6.65 10.61 5.20
CA GLY A 44 5.30 10.82 5.75
C GLY A 44 4.95 12.30 5.89
N LYS A 45 5.81 13.20 5.39
CA LYS A 45 5.61 14.65 5.49
C LYS A 45 4.31 15.06 4.81
N ASN A 46 3.62 16.05 5.36
CA ASN A 46 2.36 16.52 4.79
C ASN A 46 2.55 16.85 3.30
N THR A 47 1.59 16.48 2.46
CA THR A 47 1.62 16.58 0.98
C THR A 47 2.63 15.68 0.24
N PHE A 48 3.46 14.91 0.96
CA PHE A 48 4.41 13.94 0.39
C PHE A 48 4.07 12.49 0.74
N ALA A 49 2.86 12.25 1.26
CA ALA A 49 2.35 10.90 1.49
C ALA A 49 2.37 10.09 0.19
N PRO A 50 2.65 8.79 0.25
CA PRO A 50 2.63 7.93 -0.93
C PRO A 50 1.22 7.90 -1.56
N ILE A 51 1.17 7.67 -2.86
CA ILE A 51 -0.07 7.48 -3.61
C ILE A 51 -0.02 6.07 -4.20
N VAL A 52 -0.84 5.18 -3.65
CA VAL A 52 -0.95 3.78 -4.09
C VAL A 52 -2.10 3.63 -5.09
N ARG A 53 -1.82 3.00 -6.23
CA ARG A 53 -2.78 2.77 -7.32
C ARG A 53 -2.63 1.35 -7.86
N PRO A 54 -3.31 0.37 -7.24
CA PRO A 54 -3.43 -0.96 -7.82
C PRO A 54 -4.18 -0.89 -9.15
N ASP A 55 -3.83 -1.76 -10.10
CA ASP A 55 -4.65 -1.91 -11.30
C ASP A 55 -6.07 -2.35 -10.91
N GLY A 56 -7.07 -1.77 -11.54
CA GLY A 56 -8.46 -2.06 -11.21
C GLY A 56 -9.46 -0.99 -11.62
N VAL A 57 -10.73 -1.38 -11.68
CA VAL A 57 -11.87 -0.49 -11.94
C VAL A 57 -12.03 0.50 -10.78
N VAL A 58 -12.26 1.77 -11.12
CA VAL A 58 -12.49 2.90 -10.19
C VAL A 58 -13.96 3.30 -10.18
N THR A 59 -14.59 3.48 -11.34
CA THR A 59 -16.03 3.77 -11.48
C THR A 59 -16.58 3.18 -12.77
N GLY A 60 -17.90 2.95 -12.84
CA GLY A 60 -18.58 2.50 -14.07
C GLY A 60 -18.38 1.02 -14.39
N GLY A 61 -18.44 0.69 -15.68
CA GLY A 61 -18.13 -0.66 -16.17
C GLY A 61 -19.24 -1.69 -16.00
N ALA A 62 -20.49 -1.24 -15.83
CA ALA A 62 -21.63 -2.14 -15.79
C ALA A 62 -21.71 -2.98 -17.08
N VAL A 63 -21.83 -4.30 -16.94
CA VAL A 63 -22.00 -5.23 -18.05
C VAL A 63 -23.45 -5.71 -18.05
N VAL A 64 -24.12 -5.58 -19.19
CA VAL A 64 -25.52 -5.96 -19.38
C VAL A 64 -25.69 -6.76 -20.67
N PRO A 65 -26.75 -7.56 -20.82
CA PRO A 65 -27.05 -8.17 -22.11
C PRO A 65 -27.26 -7.14 -23.21
N THR A 66 -26.75 -7.40 -24.41
CA THR A 66 -27.10 -6.58 -25.57
C THR A 66 -28.54 -6.87 -25.98
N SER A 67 -29.37 -5.82 -26.03
CA SER A 67 -30.81 -5.94 -26.30
C SER A 67 -31.09 -6.69 -27.62
N GLY A 68 -31.80 -7.81 -27.52
CA GLY A 68 -32.28 -8.59 -28.67
C GLY A 68 -31.20 -9.30 -29.50
N GLN A 69 -29.94 -9.26 -29.06
CA GLN A 69 -28.81 -9.78 -29.82
C GLN A 69 -28.23 -11.03 -29.16
N ASN A 70 -28.05 -12.08 -29.96
CA ASN A 70 -27.48 -13.33 -29.47
C ASN A 70 -26.00 -13.18 -29.15
N ASN A 71 -25.57 -13.85 -28.07
CA ASN A 71 -24.17 -14.01 -27.68
C ASN A 71 -23.41 -12.69 -27.50
N LYS A 72 -24.10 -11.63 -27.09
CA LYS A 72 -23.51 -10.29 -26.97
C LYS A 72 -23.85 -9.63 -25.65
N VAL A 73 -22.89 -8.87 -25.14
CA VAL A 73 -23.04 -8.01 -23.97
C VAL A 73 -22.57 -6.60 -24.28
N ASP A 74 -23.18 -5.63 -23.59
CA ASP A 74 -22.77 -4.24 -23.60
C ASP A 74 -22.00 -3.95 -22.31
N ALA A 75 -20.82 -3.35 -22.44
CA ALA A 75 -20.05 -2.83 -21.31
C ALA A 75 -20.13 -1.30 -21.31
N ALA A 76 -20.63 -0.73 -20.22
CA ALA A 76 -20.66 0.73 -20.03
C ALA A 76 -19.24 1.30 -19.94
N ALA A 77 -19.11 2.60 -20.25
CA ALA A 77 -17.88 3.32 -20.04
C ALA A 77 -17.45 3.25 -18.57
N LEU A 78 -16.14 3.29 -18.34
CA LEU A 78 -15.56 3.16 -17.01
C LEU A 78 -14.30 3.99 -16.86
N THR A 79 -13.89 4.19 -15.62
CA THR A 79 -12.53 4.64 -15.29
C THR A 79 -11.82 3.54 -14.53
N CYS A 80 -10.54 3.32 -14.84
CA CYS A 80 -9.70 2.35 -14.14
C CYS A 80 -8.30 2.92 -13.90
N TYR A 81 -7.59 2.39 -12.92
CA TYR A 81 -6.14 2.55 -12.88
C TYR A 81 -5.52 1.46 -13.74
N LEU A 82 -4.73 1.89 -14.72
CA LEU A 82 -3.96 1.03 -15.61
C LEU A 82 -2.51 1.50 -15.57
N ILE A 83 -1.62 0.66 -15.04
CA ILE A 83 -0.20 0.99 -14.82
C ILE A 83 -0.08 2.24 -13.92
N GLY A 84 -0.95 2.33 -12.91
CA GLY A 84 -1.02 3.48 -11.98
C GLY A 84 -1.53 4.79 -12.58
N VAL A 85 -2.03 4.80 -13.81
CA VAL A 85 -2.62 5.97 -14.48
C VAL A 85 -4.15 5.86 -14.53
N LEU A 86 -4.85 6.90 -14.09
CA LEU A 86 -6.32 6.96 -14.21
C LEU A 86 -6.68 7.07 -15.70
N THR A 87 -7.27 6.01 -16.22
CA THR A 87 -7.59 5.85 -17.64
C THR A 87 -9.10 5.83 -17.82
N SER A 88 -9.59 6.61 -18.78
CA SER A 88 -10.99 6.56 -19.21
C SER A 88 -11.14 5.54 -20.33
N VAL A 89 -12.08 4.62 -20.19
CA VAL A 89 -12.35 3.54 -21.14
C VAL A 89 -13.74 3.75 -21.72
N SER A 90 -13.82 3.83 -23.05
CA SER A 90 -15.08 3.99 -23.76
C SER A 90 -15.99 2.77 -23.59
N ALA A 91 -17.30 3.00 -23.65
CA ALA A 91 -18.29 1.92 -23.67
C ALA A 91 -18.07 1.02 -24.91
N ALA A 92 -18.34 -0.27 -24.75
CA ALA A 92 -18.30 -1.25 -25.82
C ALA A 92 -19.66 -1.96 -25.96
N ALA A 93 -20.39 -1.59 -27.00
CA ALA A 93 -21.68 -2.18 -27.32
C ALA A 93 -21.51 -3.42 -28.22
N GLY A 94 -22.35 -4.44 -28.01
CA GLY A 94 -22.42 -5.62 -28.84
C GLY A 94 -21.17 -6.50 -28.80
N THR A 95 -20.45 -6.49 -27.67
CA THR A 95 -19.23 -7.27 -27.46
C THR A 95 -19.56 -8.77 -27.59
N THR A 96 -18.95 -9.44 -28.56
CA THR A 96 -19.26 -10.84 -28.90
C THR A 96 -18.66 -11.81 -27.88
N LEU A 97 -19.46 -12.77 -27.46
CA LEU A 97 -19.05 -13.92 -26.67
C LEU A 97 -19.08 -15.18 -27.53
N THR A 98 -18.17 -16.11 -27.25
CA THR A 98 -18.18 -17.44 -27.85
C THR A 98 -18.93 -18.39 -26.92
N ARG A 99 -20.03 -18.98 -27.38
CA ARG A 99 -20.75 -20.06 -26.66
C ARG A 99 -19.86 -21.33 -26.60
N PRO A 100 -20.11 -22.25 -25.65
CA PRO A 100 -19.48 -23.57 -25.65
C PRO A 100 -19.79 -24.35 -26.94
N ALA A 101 -18.91 -25.23 -27.37
CA ALA A 101 -19.08 -26.05 -28.58
C ALA A 101 -20.23 -27.05 -28.46
N THR A 102 -20.47 -27.56 -27.25
CA THR A 102 -21.60 -28.42 -26.88
C THR A 102 -22.31 -27.84 -25.66
N ASN A 103 -23.37 -28.47 -25.16
CA ASN A 103 -24.08 -27.99 -23.97
C ASN A 103 -23.30 -28.30 -22.69
N VAL A 104 -22.22 -27.56 -22.47
CA VAL A 104 -21.27 -27.65 -21.34
C VAL A 104 -20.95 -26.24 -20.82
N ALA A 105 -20.42 -26.14 -19.61
CA ALA A 105 -20.05 -24.87 -18.99
C ALA A 105 -18.90 -24.18 -19.72
N LYS A 106 -19.01 -22.86 -19.90
CA LYS A 106 -17.93 -22.00 -20.35
C LYS A 106 -18.06 -20.64 -19.68
N VAL A 107 -16.94 -20.15 -19.15
CA VAL A 107 -16.85 -18.80 -18.56
C VAL A 107 -16.02 -17.92 -19.48
N SER A 108 -16.48 -16.71 -19.75
CA SER A 108 -15.72 -15.66 -20.44
C SER A 108 -15.52 -14.48 -19.51
N SER A 109 -14.32 -13.91 -19.50
CA SER A 109 -14.03 -12.70 -18.73
C SER A 109 -14.11 -11.49 -19.64
N ILE A 110 -14.86 -10.47 -19.22
CA ILE A 110 -14.84 -9.14 -19.81
C ILE A 110 -13.71 -8.38 -19.14
N THR A 111 -12.79 -7.84 -19.93
CA THR A 111 -11.59 -7.18 -19.41
C THR A 111 -11.40 -5.80 -20.01
N VAL A 112 -10.64 -4.95 -19.35
CA VAL A 112 -9.92 -3.83 -19.98
C VAL A 112 -8.53 -4.34 -20.31
N ASN A 113 -8.11 -4.27 -21.58
CA ASN A 113 -6.76 -4.67 -21.98
C ASN A 113 -5.72 -3.56 -21.67
N SER A 114 -4.45 -3.84 -21.91
CA SER A 114 -3.34 -2.90 -21.67
C SER A 114 -3.37 -1.64 -22.54
N ALA A 115 -4.24 -1.57 -23.56
CA ALA A 115 -4.48 -0.39 -24.37
C ALA A 115 -5.66 0.45 -23.87
N GLY A 116 -6.29 0.08 -22.74
CA GLY A 116 -7.45 0.80 -22.20
C GLY A 116 -8.74 0.56 -22.99
N VAL A 117 -8.92 -0.64 -23.56
CA VAL A 117 -10.09 -1.00 -24.36
C VAL A 117 -10.75 -2.27 -23.81
N ILE A 118 -12.08 -2.34 -23.88
CA ILE A 118 -12.83 -3.54 -23.51
C ILE A 118 -12.49 -4.70 -24.45
N ALA A 119 -12.22 -5.86 -23.87
CA ALA A 119 -11.94 -7.11 -24.58
C ALA A 119 -12.65 -8.29 -23.88
N VAL A 120 -12.74 -9.41 -24.59
CA VAL A 120 -13.25 -10.68 -24.05
C VAL A 120 -12.13 -11.69 -24.07
N VAL A 121 -11.93 -12.36 -22.94
CA VAL A 121 -11.10 -13.55 -22.84
C VAL A 121 -12.03 -14.74 -22.67
N ALA A 122 -12.05 -15.64 -23.65
CA ALA A 122 -12.86 -16.85 -23.58
C ALA A 122 -12.14 -17.93 -22.76
N GLY A 123 -12.87 -18.58 -21.86
CA GLY A 123 -12.40 -19.78 -21.17
C GLY A 123 -12.52 -21.05 -22.01
N THR A 124 -12.01 -22.12 -21.43
CA THR A 124 -12.07 -23.47 -22.00
C THR A 124 -13.40 -24.12 -21.65
N ASP A 125 -14.00 -24.84 -22.59
CA ASP A 125 -15.24 -25.58 -22.39
C ASP A 125 -15.05 -26.66 -21.32
N GLY A 126 -16.03 -26.79 -20.43
CA GLY A 126 -16.10 -27.84 -19.42
C GLY A 126 -16.46 -29.21 -20.01
N ALA A 127 -16.44 -30.24 -19.15
CA ALA A 127 -16.92 -31.57 -19.51
C ALA A 127 -18.45 -31.72 -19.31
N THR A 128 -19.04 -30.92 -18.43
CA THR A 128 -20.46 -30.92 -18.06
C THR A 128 -20.99 -29.48 -18.02
N GLN A 129 -22.26 -29.27 -17.67
CA GLN A 129 -22.83 -27.93 -17.46
C GLN A 129 -22.48 -27.32 -16.09
N GLU A 130 -21.70 -28.02 -15.27
CA GLU A 130 -21.26 -27.52 -13.97
C GLU A 130 -20.08 -26.56 -14.14
N PHE A 131 -20.16 -25.39 -13.50
CA PHE A 131 -19.08 -24.40 -13.53
C PHE A 131 -17.98 -24.78 -12.54
N SER A 132 -16.74 -24.63 -12.98
CA SER A 132 -15.57 -24.69 -12.11
C SER A 132 -15.27 -23.30 -11.56
N GLU A 133 -15.01 -23.17 -10.27
CA GLU A 133 -14.47 -21.93 -9.71
C GLU A 133 -12.94 -21.84 -9.84
N THR A 134 -12.29 -22.94 -10.25
CA THR A 134 -10.84 -22.98 -10.45
C THR A 134 -10.46 -22.22 -11.71
N ARG A 135 -9.70 -21.15 -11.56
CA ARG A 135 -9.24 -20.34 -12.69
C ARG A 135 -8.31 -21.13 -13.62
N GLY A 136 -8.50 -20.96 -14.93
CA GLY A 136 -7.78 -21.67 -15.98
C GLY A 136 -8.23 -23.11 -16.21
N ALA A 137 -9.11 -23.66 -15.37
CA ALA A 137 -9.67 -24.98 -15.59
C ALA A 137 -10.79 -24.95 -16.64
N ALA A 138 -11.02 -26.11 -17.27
CA ALA A 138 -12.18 -26.34 -18.14
C ALA A 138 -13.49 -26.03 -17.39
N GLY A 139 -14.39 -25.26 -18.00
CA GLY A 139 -15.65 -24.83 -17.39
C GLY A 139 -15.51 -23.76 -16.31
N GLY A 140 -14.30 -23.23 -16.07
CA GLY A 140 -14.03 -22.17 -15.10
C GLY A 140 -13.55 -20.86 -15.72
N PRO A 141 -13.36 -19.81 -14.90
CA PRO A 141 -12.92 -18.50 -15.39
C PRO A 141 -11.54 -18.62 -16.05
N PRO A 142 -11.30 -17.96 -17.20
CA PRO A 142 -9.99 -17.95 -17.82
C PRO A 142 -8.97 -17.17 -16.97
N PHE A 143 -7.69 -17.44 -17.20
CA PHE A 143 -6.66 -16.45 -16.84
C PHE A 143 -6.78 -15.25 -17.78
N VAL A 144 -6.75 -14.05 -17.21
CA VAL A 144 -6.70 -12.82 -18.02
C VAL A 144 -5.24 -12.43 -18.28
N PRO A 145 -4.91 -11.76 -19.40
CA PRO A 145 -3.54 -11.33 -19.65
C PRO A 145 -2.99 -10.45 -18.52
N VAL A 146 -1.69 -10.56 -18.25
CA VAL A 146 -1.01 -9.66 -17.30
C VAL A 146 -1.14 -8.22 -17.82
N GLY A 147 -1.51 -7.30 -16.93
CA GLY A 147 -1.77 -5.89 -17.28
C GLY A 147 -3.13 -5.62 -17.91
N SER A 148 -4.01 -6.62 -17.99
CA SER A 148 -5.46 -6.40 -18.18
C SER A 148 -6.15 -6.23 -16.82
N ILE A 149 -7.42 -5.85 -16.81
CA ILE A 149 -8.26 -5.74 -15.61
C ILE A 149 -9.55 -6.50 -15.85
N GLU A 150 -9.91 -7.44 -14.98
CA GLU A 150 -11.19 -8.17 -15.07
C GLU A 150 -12.35 -7.27 -14.57
N VAL A 151 -13.36 -7.06 -15.42
CA VAL A 151 -14.52 -6.19 -15.13
C VAL A 151 -15.75 -7.01 -14.74
N ALA A 152 -15.94 -8.15 -15.41
CA ALA A 152 -17.06 -9.06 -15.19
C ALA A 152 -16.71 -10.46 -15.72
N GLN A 153 -17.49 -11.45 -15.30
CA GLN A 153 -17.52 -12.77 -15.91
C GLN A 153 -18.91 -13.03 -16.51
N VAL A 154 -18.96 -13.74 -17.64
CA VAL A 154 -20.19 -14.22 -18.26
C VAL A 154 -20.13 -15.75 -18.34
N ARG A 155 -21.15 -16.42 -17.81
CA ARG A 155 -21.19 -17.87 -17.62
C ARG A 155 -22.30 -18.49 -18.45
N LEU A 156 -21.94 -19.35 -19.41
CA LEU A 156 -22.87 -19.94 -20.39
C LEU A 156 -22.79 -21.48 -20.35
N ILE A 157 -23.92 -22.17 -20.61
CA ILE A 157 -24.01 -23.64 -20.61
C ILE A 157 -24.59 -24.25 -21.90
N THR A 158 -25.08 -23.42 -22.83
CA THR A 158 -25.72 -23.87 -24.07
C THR A 158 -24.86 -23.54 -25.27
N SER A 159 -24.81 -24.43 -26.27
CA SER A 159 -24.10 -24.16 -27.53
C SER A 159 -24.93 -23.37 -28.55
N ALA A 160 -26.26 -23.44 -28.45
CA ALA A 160 -27.16 -22.71 -29.32
C ALA A 160 -27.04 -21.19 -29.11
N ALA A 161 -27.05 -20.44 -30.22
CA ALA A 161 -27.05 -18.98 -30.17
C ALA A 161 -28.34 -18.47 -29.50
N ALA A 162 -28.17 -17.66 -28.45
CA ALA A 162 -29.26 -17.08 -27.70
C ALA A 162 -28.83 -15.75 -27.08
N VAL A 163 -29.81 -14.94 -26.66
CA VAL A 163 -29.57 -13.72 -25.89
C VAL A 163 -28.96 -14.09 -24.53
N VAL A 164 -27.98 -13.32 -24.07
CA VAL A 164 -27.41 -13.48 -22.72
C VAL A 164 -28.42 -12.95 -21.71
N THR A 165 -28.55 -13.58 -20.56
CA THR A 165 -29.43 -13.10 -19.49
C THR A 165 -28.63 -12.39 -18.41
N ALA A 166 -29.27 -11.51 -17.64
CA ALA A 166 -28.60 -10.83 -16.53
C ALA A 166 -28.08 -11.81 -15.47
N ALA A 167 -28.73 -12.98 -15.30
CA ALA A 167 -28.30 -14.02 -14.36
C ALA A 167 -27.04 -14.77 -14.83
N GLU A 168 -26.68 -14.66 -16.11
CA GLU A 168 -25.44 -15.22 -16.65
C GLU A 168 -24.25 -14.25 -16.48
N ILE A 169 -24.46 -13.04 -15.94
CA ILE A 169 -23.45 -11.98 -15.79
C ILE A 169 -23.10 -11.78 -14.31
N PHE A 170 -21.80 -11.78 -14.02
CA PHE A 170 -21.25 -11.83 -12.68
C PHE A 170 -20.24 -10.68 -12.48
N THR A 171 -20.46 -9.83 -11.48
CA THR A 171 -19.70 -8.56 -11.29
C THR A 171 -19.29 -8.30 -9.83
N VAL A 172 -19.25 -9.34 -8.99
CA VAL A 172 -18.91 -9.20 -7.57
C VAL A 172 -17.45 -8.74 -7.41
N ALA A 173 -17.24 -7.61 -6.74
CA ALA A 173 -15.91 -7.08 -6.45
C ALA A 173 -15.04 -8.09 -5.69
N GLY A 174 -13.80 -8.27 -6.14
CA GLY A 174 -12.85 -9.21 -5.56
C GLY A 174 -13.04 -10.68 -5.96
N GLN A 175 -14.11 -11.01 -6.69
CA GLN A 175 -14.37 -12.36 -7.18
C GLN A 175 -14.49 -12.43 -8.71
N HIS A 176 -15.25 -11.50 -9.28
CA HIS A 176 -15.57 -11.44 -10.71
C HIS A 176 -15.22 -10.07 -11.33
N GLN A 177 -14.80 -9.13 -10.48
CA GLN A 177 -14.37 -7.80 -10.86
C GLN A 177 -13.15 -7.38 -10.01
N GLU A 178 -12.11 -6.89 -10.68
CA GLU A 178 -10.92 -6.31 -10.07
C GLU A 178 -11.13 -4.82 -9.82
N ARG A 179 -11.35 -4.49 -8.55
CA ARG A 179 -11.47 -3.12 -8.04
C ARG A 179 -10.11 -2.59 -7.61
N TYR A 180 -9.84 -1.30 -7.83
CA TYR A 180 -8.56 -0.72 -7.36
C TYR A 180 -8.49 -0.61 -5.83
N ASP A 181 -9.64 -0.39 -5.18
CA ASP A 181 -9.84 -0.14 -3.76
C ASP A 181 -10.16 -1.40 -2.94
N TYR A 182 -10.02 -2.59 -3.55
CA TYR A 182 -10.29 -3.87 -2.91
C TYR A 182 -9.18 -4.90 -3.16
N PRO A 183 -8.75 -5.65 -2.12
CA PRO A 183 -9.01 -5.40 -0.70
C PRO A 183 -8.45 -4.03 -0.25
N VAL A 184 -8.88 -3.53 0.91
CA VAL A 184 -8.25 -2.36 1.52
C VAL A 184 -6.82 -2.68 1.92
N TRP A 185 -5.94 -1.67 1.99
CA TRP A 185 -4.54 -1.82 2.35
C TRP A 185 -4.07 -0.79 3.37
N ASP A 186 -2.96 -1.12 4.04
CA ASP A 186 -2.19 -0.23 4.89
C ASP A 186 -0.83 0.06 4.25
N GLU A 187 -0.28 1.23 4.56
CA GLU A 187 1.02 1.69 4.05
C GLU A 187 2.06 1.69 5.17
N SER A 188 3.22 1.09 4.91
CA SER A 188 4.35 1.07 5.83
C SER A 188 5.45 1.97 5.29
N ASN A 189 5.49 3.21 5.77
CA ASN A 189 6.53 4.17 5.37
C ASN A 189 7.92 3.68 5.73
N VAL A 190 8.09 3.02 6.89
CA VAL A 190 9.40 2.53 7.35
C VAL A 190 9.97 1.44 6.43
N ASN A 191 9.11 0.58 5.88
CA ASN A 191 9.52 -0.53 5.02
C ASN A 191 9.38 -0.18 3.53
N GLY A 192 8.71 0.92 3.20
CA GLY A 192 8.35 1.27 1.83
C GLY A 192 7.46 0.20 1.20
N ALA A 193 6.38 -0.16 1.88
CA ALA A 193 5.55 -1.29 1.49
C ALA A 193 4.05 -1.03 1.66
N VAL A 194 3.25 -1.76 0.90
CA VAL A 194 1.79 -1.80 1.00
C VAL A 194 1.39 -3.20 1.46
N THR A 195 0.51 -3.30 2.45
CA THR A 195 -0.04 -4.57 2.94
C THR A 195 -1.54 -4.57 2.76
N PHE A 196 -2.04 -5.44 1.88
CA PHE A 196 -3.48 -5.63 1.72
C PHE A 196 -4.06 -6.40 2.91
N SER A 197 -5.34 -6.17 3.22
CA SER A 197 -6.07 -6.88 4.27
C SER A 197 -6.25 -8.38 3.96
N ALA A 198 -6.29 -8.75 2.68
CA ALA A 198 -6.31 -10.12 2.17
C ALA A 198 -5.37 -10.26 0.97
N ALA A 199 -4.93 -11.49 0.68
CA ALA A 199 -4.14 -11.76 -0.52
C ALA A 199 -4.94 -11.42 -1.79
N LEU A 200 -4.28 -10.81 -2.76
CA LEU A 200 -4.86 -10.50 -4.06
C LEU A 200 -5.12 -11.79 -4.85
N SER A 201 -6.23 -11.80 -5.60
CA SER A 201 -6.61 -12.94 -6.43
C SER A 201 -5.58 -13.19 -7.54
N LEU A 202 -5.21 -14.46 -7.72
CA LEU A 202 -4.30 -14.91 -8.78
C LEU A 202 -5.03 -15.05 -10.13
N ALA A 203 -5.52 -13.92 -10.63
CA ALA A 203 -6.41 -13.87 -11.79
C ALA A 203 -5.69 -13.88 -13.14
N HIS A 204 -4.40 -13.54 -13.18
CA HIS A 204 -3.68 -13.34 -14.43
C HIS A 204 -2.88 -14.56 -14.86
N THR A 205 -2.55 -14.62 -16.15
CA THR A 205 -1.70 -15.67 -16.75
C THR A 205 -0.43 -15.90 -15.93
N GLY A 206 -0.15 -17.17 -15.65
CA GLY A 206 0.94 -17.57 -14.76
C GLY A 206 0.54 -17.60 -13.27
N SER A 207 -0.76 -17.51 -12.97
CA SER A 207 -1.29 -17.46 -11.60
C SER A 207 -0.66 -16.34 -10.79
N VAL A 208 -0.67 -15.13 -11.35
CA VAL A 208 -0.16 -13.93 -10.68
C VAL A 208 -1.28 -12.96 -10.34
N ALA A 209 -1.08 -12.17 -9.30
CA ALA A 209 -1.98 -11.10 -8.91
C ALA A 209 -1.92 -9.92 -9.89
N LYS A 210 -2.96 -9.07 -9.84
CA LYS A 210 -2.95 -7.75 -10.49
C LYS A 210 -1.76 -6.93 -9.99
N LYS A 211 -1.26 -6.02 -10.84
CA LYS A 211 -0.11 -5.19 -10.48
C LYS A 211 -0.51 -4.08 -9.52
N VAL A 212 0.42 -3.75 -8.62
CA VAL A 212 0.28 -2.66 -7.65
C VAL A 212 1.33 -1.61 -7.96
N TYR A 213 0.91 -0.36 -8.07
CA TYR A 213 1.80 0.76 -8.34
C TYR A 213 1.76 1.75 -7.19
N ALA A 214 2.89 2.42 -6.95
CA ALA A 214 2.92 3.57 -6.05
C ALA A 214 3.82 4.67 -6.59
N GLN A 215 3.41 5.91 -6.34
CA GLN A 215 4.29 7.07 -6.36
C GLN A 215 4.58 7.44 -4.92
N TYR A 216 5.84 7.70 -4.59
CA TYR A 216 6.25 7.99 -3.22
C TYR A 216 7.48 8.90 -3.21
N TYR A 217 7.84 9.38 -2.03
CA TYR A 217 9.00 10.24 -1.84
C TYR A 217 9.99 9.59 -0.88
N THR A 218 11.28 9.64 -1.19
CA THR A 218 12.33 9.18 -0.25
C THR A 218 12.95 10.38 0.48
N PRO A 219 13.20 10.28 1.79
CA PRO A 219 13.71 11.40 2.57
C PRO A 219 15.18 11.70 2.25
N ILE A 220 15.51 12.99 2.19
CA ILE A 220 16.88 13.51 2.16
C ILE A 220 17.23 13.98 3.57
N PHE A 221 18.26 13.35 4.16
CA PHE A 221 18.66 13.62 5.54
C PHE A 221 19.70 14.74 5.62
N ALA A 222 19.48 15.67 6.54
CA ALA A 222 20.47 16.65 6.97
C ALA A 222 20.80 16.46 8.46
N ASP A 223 22.01 16.84 8.85
CA ASP A 223 22.45 16.74 10.24
C ASP A 223 21.78 17.82 11.09
N VAL A 224 21.38 17.46 12.31
CA VAL A 224 21.12 18.44 13.36
C VAL A 224 22.49 18.80 13.95
N SER A 225 23.00 19.99 13.61
CA SER A 225 24.41 20.37 13.83
C SER A 225 24.87 20.20 15.27
N LEU A 226 24.04 20.61 16.23
CA LEU A 226 24.29 20.49 17.66
C LEU A 226 23.04 19.92 18.32
N ALA A 227 23.11 18.64 18.72
CA ALA A 227 22.02 17.95 19.39
C ALA A 227 22.52 17.15 20.59
N SER A 228 21.69 17.02 21.62
CA SER A 228 21.95 16.20 22.80
C SER A 228 20.71 15.41 23.23
N ASP A 229 20.94 14.44 24.12
CA ASP A 229 19.90 13.74 24.89
C ASP A 229 18.79 13.11 24.04
N PHE A 230 19.18 12.52 22.90
CA PHE A 230 18.23 11.77 22.07
C PHE A 230 17.68 10.58 22.85
N ALA A 231 16.36 10.50 22.93
CA ALA A 231 15.64 9.32 23.35
C ALA A 231 14.69 8.89 22.22
N PRO A 232 14.76 7.64 21.75
CA PRO A 232 13.87 7.13 20.71
C PRO A 232 12.42 7.01 21.22
N PRO A 233 11.42 7.02 20.33
CA PRO A 233 10.09 6.55 20.66
C PRO A 233 10.11 5.04 20.94
N GLU A 234 9.70 4.63 22.13
CA GLU A 234 9.74 3.24 22.58
C GLU A 234 8.52 2.88 23.43
N ASN A 235 8.17 1.61 23.47
CA ASN A 235 7.12 1.12 24.35
C ASN A 235 7.62 1.09 25.80
N SER A 236 6.91 1.79 26.69
CA SER A 236 7.05 1.60 28.12
C SER A 236 6.07 0.53 28.59
N TYR A 237 6.53 -0.40 29.42
CA TYR A 237 5.73 -1.47 29.99
C TYR A 237 5.53 -1.21 31.48
N SER A 238 4.28 -1.27 31.94
CA SER A 238 3.93 -1.17 33.35
C SER A 238 3.22 -2.44 33.83
N VAL A 239 3.49 -2.81 35.08
CA VAL A 239 2.83 -3.92 35.76
C VAL A 239 2.05 -3.37 36.93
N SER A 240 0.75 -3.65 36.96
CA SER A 240 -0.10 -3.36 38.11
C SER A 240 -0.65 -4.67 38.64
N SER A 241 -0.77 -4.80 39.96
CA SER A 241 -1.31 -6.00 40.60
C SER A 241 -2.46 -5.64 41.52
N THR A 242 -3.47 -6.51 41.56
CA THR A 242 -4.55 -6.44 42.56
C THR A 242 -4.45 -7.68 43.44
N GLN A 243 -4.32 -7.49 44.74
CA GLN A 243 -4.41 -8.58 45.69
C GLN A 243 -5.88 -9.00 45.82
N ILE A 244 -6.13 -10.30 45.66
CA ILE A 244 -7.41 -10.93 45.95
C ILE A 244 -7.22 -11.99 47.05
N TYR A 245 -8.28 -12.41 47.72
CA TYR A 245 -8.13 -13.42 48.76
C TYR A 245 -7.53 -14.71 48.18
N GLY A 246 -6.36 -15.09 48.69
CA GLY A 246 -5.64 -16.30 48.29
C GLY A 246 -4.70 -16.17 47.09
N THR A 247 -4.65 -15.04 46.36
CA THR A 247 -3.69 -14.86 45.26
C THR A 247 -3.52 -13.39 44.80
N THR A 248 -2.63 -13.14 43.84
CA THR A 248 -2.41 -11.82 43.23
C THR A 248 -2.69 -11.90 41.74
N LEU A 249 -3.58 -11.04 41.24
CA LEU A 249 -3.86 -10.93 39.80
C LEU A 249 -2.98 -9.82 39.20
N GLY A 250 -2.04 -10.21 38.33
CA GLY A 250 -1.18 -9.28 37.59
C GLY A 250 -1.81 -8.83 36.28
N LYS A 251 -1.63 -7.54 35.94
CA LYS A 251 -1.97 -6.95 34.64
C LYS A 251 -0.75 -6.22 34.09
N THR A 252 -0.43 -6.47 32.82
CA THR A 252 0.58 -5.71 32.07
C THR A 252 -0.12 -4.71 31.14
N ALA A 253 0.48 -3.54 30.98
CA ALA A 253 0.05 -2.52 30.01
C ALA A 253 1.28 -1.96 29.29
N ALA A 254 1.11 -1.64 28.00
CA ALA A 254 2.14 -1.01 27.18
C ALA A 254 1.63 0.34 26.65
N SER A 255 2.51 1.34 26.62
CA SER A 255 2.23 2.66 26.03
C SER A 255 3.42 3.17 25.24
N LEU A 256 3.18 3.73 24.05
CA LEU A 256 4.22 4.33 23.21
C LEU A 256 4.69 5.66 23.79
N GLY A 257 5.94 5.70 24.25
CA GLY A 257 6.66 6.91 24.61
C GLY A 257 7.05 7.70 23.36
N GLN A 258 7.03 9.03 23.47
CA GLN A 258 7.42 9.91 22.36
C GLN A 258 8.93 10.10 22.33
N GLY A 259 9.50 10.22 21.13
CA GLY A 259 10.91 10.52 21.00
C GLY A 259 11.21 11.97 21.42
N LYS A 260 12.44 12.24 21.82
CA LYS A 260 12.88 13.59 22.20
C LYS A 260 14.35 13.80 21.95
N PHE A 261 14.74 15.05 21.79
CA PHE A 261 16.13 15.50 21.77
C PHE A 261 16.19 17.00 22.04
N THR A 262 17.36 17.50 22.41
CA THR A 262 17.62 18.94 22.52
C THR A 262 18.42 19.37 21.29
N ALA A 263 18.00 20.44 20.62
CA ALA A 263 18.76 21.08 19.55
C ALA A 263 19.29 22.44 20.02
N PHE A 264 20.56 22.72 19.76
CA PHE A 264 21.11 24.06 19.94
C PHE A 264 20.99 24.82 18.62
N LEU A 265 20.33 25.97 18.69
CA LEU A 265 19.88 26.75 17.54
C LEU A 265 20.78 27.97 17.35
N SER A 266 20.90 28.44 16.11
CA SER A 266 21.73 29.59 15.79
C SER A 266 21.06 30.89 16.22
N ASP A 267 19.79 31.07 15.81
CA ASP A 267 18.98 32.25 16.13
C ASP A 267 17.58 31.87 16.66
N GLY A 268 17.20 30.60 16.58
CA GLY A 268 15.90 30.09 17.00
C GLY A 268 14.74 30.49 16.11
N VAL A 269 14.98 31.15 14.98
CA VAL A 269 13.96 31.76 14.10
C VAL A 269 14.14 31.32 12.65
N THR A 270 15.34 31.46 12.08
CA THR A 270 15.66 31.12 10.69
C THR A 270 16.30 29.74 10.54
N ASP A 271 16.61 29.07 11.65
CA ASP A 271 17.08 27.69 11.65
C ASP A 271 16.12 26.77 10.85
N PRO A 272 16.59 26.04 9.82
CA PRO A 272 15.73 25.24 8.95
C PRO A 272 14.85 24.22 9.69
N LEU A 273 15.36 23.63 10.78
CA LEU A 273 14.62 22.71 11.63
C LEU A 273 13.39 23.36 12.26
N VAL A 274 13.48 24.65 12.63
CA VAL A 274 12.37 25.43 13.21
C VAL A 274 11.25 25.63 12.19
N GLY A 275 11.61 25.83 10.92
CA GLY A 275 10.65 25.95 9.82
C GLY A 275 9.82 24.68 9.55
N LEU A 276 10.27 23.53 10.05
CA LEU A 276 9.58 22.24 9.91
C LEU A 276 8.74 21.86 11.14
N LYS A 277 8.52 22.80 12.06
CA LYS A 277 7.67 22.59 13.23
C LYS A 277 6.26 22.16 12.80
N GLY A 278 5.79 21.06 13.36
CA GLY A 278 4.46 20.50 13.10
C GLY A 278 4.40 19.57 11.88
N GLU A 279 5.50 19.39 11.15
CA GLU A 279 5.57 18.42 10.05
C GLU A 279 5.90 17.02 10.58
N ILE A 280 5.43 15.99 9.86
CA ILE A 280 5.84 14.60 10.08
C ILE A 280 7.16 14.38 9.35
N LEU A 281 8.20 13.97 10.06
CA LEU A 281 9.55 13.83 9.51
C LEU A 281 10.18 12.51 9.97
N TRP A 282 11.13 12.02 9.17
CA TRP A 282 12.08 11.03 9.64
C TRP A 282 13.19 11.64 10.50
N PHE A 283 13.55 10.94 11.57
CA PHE A 283 14.69 11.19 12.43
C PHE A 283 15.59 9.97 12.45
N LYS A 284 16.87 10.16 12.17
CA LYS A 284 17.87 9.10 12.08
C LYS A 284 18.98 9.36 13.09
N PHE A 285 19.10 8.50 14.07
CA PHE A 285 20.07 8.63 15.15
C PHE A 285 21.14 7.55 15.06
N PHE A 286 22.40 7.97 15.04
CA PHE A 286 23.56 7.09 15.13
C PHE A 286 24.15 7.24 16.54
N PRO A 287 24.19 6.16 17.35
CA PRO A 287 24.89 6.20 18.64
C PRO A 287 26.38 6.52 18.50
N ASP A 288 26.96 6.19 17.35
CA ASP A 288 28.33 6.50 16.96
C ASP A 288 28.37 6.78 15.45
N ARG A 289 28.73 8.01 15.06
CA ARG A 289 28.74 8.46 13.66
C ARG A 289 29.70 7.69 12.75
N TYR A 290 30.65 6.96 13.33
CA TYR A 290 31.62 6.15 12.58
C TYR A 290 31.14 4.70 12.41
N LYS A 291 29.98 4.34 12.97
CA LYS A 291 29.39 3.02 12.84
C LYS A 291 28.12 3.05 12.01
N THR A 292 27.84 1.92 11.37
CA THR A 292 26.66 1.73 10.53
C THR A 292 25.33 1.68 11.29
N PRO A 293 25.22 1.04 12.48
CA PRO A 293 23.94 0.90 13.15
C PRO A 293 23.31 2.25 13.52
N TYR A 294 22.01 2.37 13.26
CA TYR A 294 21.23 3.55 13.59
C TYR A 294 19.83 3.19 14.05
N MET A 295 19.18 4.14 14.73
CA MET A 295 17.75 4.12 14.99
C MET A 295 17.04 5.06 14.04
N LEU A 296 15.86 4.66 13.58
CA LEU A 296 15.04 5.42 12.65
C LEU A 296 13.62 5.54 13.20
N ALA A 297 13.13 6.78 13.31
CA ALA A 297 11.79 7.06 13.80
C ALA A 297 11.09 8.09 12.92
N GLN A 298 9.79 7.92 12.70
CA GLN A 298 8.95 8.92 12.04
C GLN A 298 7.97 9.49 13.05
N GLY A 299 7.83 10.82 13.06
CA GLY A 299 6.86 11.46 13.92
C GLY A 299 6.71 12.94 13.63
N LYS A 300 5.67 13.53 14.20
CA LYS A 300 5.39 14.97 14.11
C LYS A 300 6.37 15.74 14.99
N LEU A 301 7.10 16.70 14.40
CA LEU A 301 8.09 17.51 15.10
C LEU A 301 7.42 18.58 15.98
N GLY A 302 7.50 18.42 17.28
CA GLY A 302 7.22 19.48 18.26
C GLY A 302 8.50 20.24 18.60
N ILE A 303 8.41 21.56 18.75
CA ILE A 303 9.55 22.42 19.11
C ILE A 303 9.10 23.42 20.18
N SER A 304 9.78 23.38 21.33
CA SER A 304 9.71 24.38 22.40
C SER A 304 11.06 25.09 22.52
N ARG A 305 11.11 26.40 22.30
CA ARG A 305 12.37 27.19 22.24
C ARG A 305 12.61 27.92 23.56
N ALA A 306 13.87 28.06 23.92
CA ALA A 306 14.35 28.92 25.00
C ALA A 306 15.41 29.89 24.48
N PHE A 307 15.30 31.16 24.89
CA PHE A 307 16.24 32.25 24.56
C PHE A 307 16.90 32.78 25.86
N PRO A 308 17.77 31.98 26.50
CA PRO A 308 18.41 32.38 27.75
C PRO A 308 19.45 33.49 27.54
N VAL A 309 19.66 34.33 28.56
CA VAL A 309 20.61 35.46 28.51
C VAL A 309 22.06 35.03 28.71
N ALA A 310 22.29 33.88 29.37
CA ALA A 310 23.61 33.40 29.78
C ALA A 310 23.89 31.94 29.35
N ASP A 311 23.14 31.43 28.36
CA ASP A 311 23.29 30.07 27.81
C ASP A 311 22.98 30.12 26.30
N ASN A 312 23.21 29.02 25.58
CA ASN A 312 22.90 28.92 24.16
C ASN A 312 21.37 28.92 23.91
N ILE A 313 20.96 29.46 22.76
CA ILE A 313 19.60 29.30 22.27
C ILE A 313 19.39 27.80 21.98
N LYS A 314 18.33 27.24 22.55
CA LYS A 314 18.04 25.81 22.43
C LYS A 314 16.56 25.56 22.21
N ALA A 315 16.26 24.40 21.67
CA ALA A 315 14.92 23.88 21.60
C ALA A 315 14.83 22.45 22.11
N ASP A 316 13.84 22.21 22.96
CA ASP A 316 13.38 20.88 23.30
C ASP A 316 12.48 20.40 22.16
N CYS A 317 12.95 19.37 21.46
CA CYS A 317 12.26 18.78 20.34
C CYS A 317 11.57 17.48 20.76
N THR A 318 10.31 17.31 20.36
CA THR A 318 9.56 16.07 20.54
C THR A 318 9.25 15.44 19.20
N ILE A 319 9.39 14.13 19.10
CA ILE A 319 9.03 13.32 17.95
C ILE A 319 7.75 12.59 18.33
N SER A 320 6.61 13.17 17.95
CA SER A 320 5.31 12.56 18.21
C SER A 320 5.06 11.43 17.21
N ALA A 321 5.46 10.21 17.56
CA ALA A 321 5.46 9.03 16.72
C ALA A 321 4.19 8.19 16.91
N ALA A 322 3.74 7.53 15.84
CA ALA A 322 2.66 6.55 15.87
C ALA A 322 3.18 5.11 16.02
N GLU A 323 4.48 4.90 15.81
CA GLU A 323 5.18 3.62 15.91
C GLU A 323 6.47 3.77 16.71
N VAL A 324 6.99 2.66 17.24
CA VAL A 324 8.30 2.63 17.88
C VAL A 324 9.42 2.93 16.88
N GLY A 325 10.55 3.43 17.37
CA GLY A 325 11.75 3.54 16.57
C GLY A 325 12.21 2.17 16.07
N LYS A 326 12.64 2.10 14.81
CA LYS A 326 13.23 0.91 14.21
C LYS A 326 14.74 0.92 14.42
N GLU A 327 15.26 -0.13 15.05
CA GLU A 327 16.68 -0.43 15.07
C GLU A 327 17.10 -0.97 13.71
N VAL A 328 18.11 -0.35 13.10
CA VAL A 328 18.70 -0.80 11.85
C VAL A 328 20.14 -1.19 12.14
N ALA A 329 20.34 -2.50 12.32
CA ALA A 329 21.65 -3.13 12.29
C ALA A 329 22.04 -3.43 10.83
N ALA A 330 23.35 -3.44 10.57
CA ALA A 330 23.88 -3.86 9.27
C ALA A 330 23.66 -5.35 9.02
#